data_AF-A0A8T6EC80-F1
#
_entry.id   AF-A0A8T6EC80-F1
#
_cell.length_a   1.000
_cell.length_b   1.000
_cell.length_c   1.000
_cell.angle_alpha   90.00
_cell.angle_beta   90.00
_cell.angle_gamma   90.00
#
_symmetry.space_group_name_H-M   'P 1'
#
loop_
_entity.id
_entity.type
_entity.pdbx_description
1 polymer ?
#
loop_
_entity_poly.entity_id
_entity_poly.type
_entity_poly.pdbx_seq_one_letter_code
_entity_poly.pdbx_strand_id
1 'polypeptide(L)' 'MPTRPSFWTTDGRPVPAVGVDEMREVDRVAVEETGPSLLQMMEHAGLETAQTAIEMLGEGWAGRR' A
#
# COMPACT_ATOMS: atom_id res chain seq x y z
N MET A 1 -23.77 1.20 -11.58
CA MET A 1 -22.34 1.52 -11.38
C MET A 1 -21.54 0.71 -12.38
N PRO A 2 -20.54 1.28 -13.07
CA PRO A 2 -19.64 0.47 -13.89
C PRO A 2 -19.00 -0.62 -13.02
N THR A 3 -18.75 -1.79 -13.59
CA THR A 3 -18.10 -2.91 -12.90
C THR A 3 -16.67 -2.51 -12.52
N ARG A 4 -16.39 -2.36 -11.22
CA ARG A 4 -15.03 -2.11 -10.73
C ARG A 4 -14.20 -3.40 -10.81
N PRO A 5 -12.94 -3.35 -11.29
CA PRO A 5 -12.07 -4.51 -11.26
C PRO A 5 -11.73 -4.88 -9.81
N SER A 6 -11.47 -6.17 -9.59
CA SER A 6 -10.97 -6.71 -8.32
C SER A 6 -9.65 -7.43 -8.58
N PHE A 7 -8.78 -7.39 -7.59
CA PHE A 7 -7.57 -8.19 -7.49
C PHE A 7 -7.78 -9.30 -6.45
N TRP A 8 -6.82 -10.23 -6.35
CA TRP A 8 -6.87 -11.33 -5.39
C TRP A 8 -5.54 -11.47 -4.66
N THR A 9 -5.60 -11.67 -3.35
CA THR A 9 -4.44 -12.05 -2.55
C THR A 9 -4.02 -13.49 -2.84
N THR A 10 -2.83 -13.89 -2.39
CA THR A 10 -2.32 -15.27 -2.54
C THR A 10 -3.18 -16.31 -1.83
N ASP A 11 -3.88 -15.94 -0.75
CA ASP A 11 -4.86 -16.76 -0.04
C ASP A 11 -6.30 -16.62 -0.58
N GLY A 12 -6.48 -15.97 -1.74
CA GLY A 12 -7.74 -15.94 -2.48
C GLY A 12 -8.77 -14.90 -2.01
N ARG A 13 -8.39 -13.95 -1.15
CA ARG A 13 -9.28 -12.87 -0.72
C ARG A 13 -9.39 -11.80 -1.81
N PRO A 14 -10.62 -11.37 -2.18
CA PRO A 14 -10.79 -10.32 -3.18
C PRO A 14 -10.42 -8.95 -2.61
N VAL A 15 -9.72 -8.14 -3.41
CA VAL A 15 -9.31 -6.76 -3.11
C VAL A 15 -9.88 -5.84 -4.20
N PRO A 16 -10.90 -5.02 -3.92
CA PRO A 16 -11.49 -4.15 -4.93
C PRO A 16 -10.52 -3.03 -5.32
N ALA A 17 -10.51 -2.64 -6.59
CA ALA A 17 -9.87 -1.39 -7.00
C ALA A 17 -10.61 -0.20 -6.36
N VAL A 18 -9.84 0.78 -5.89
CA VAL A 18 -10.33 2.04 -5.31
C VAL A 18 -10.03 3.21 -6.23
N GLY A 19 -11.01 4.11 -6.38
CA GLY A 19 -10.84 5.37 -7.09
C GLY A 19 -10.12 6.42 -6.24
N VAL A 20 -9.76 7.55 -6.86
CA VAL A 20 -9.07 8.66 -6.17
C VAL A 20 -9.91 9.21 -5.02
N ASP A 21 -11.21 9.43 -5.23
CA ASP A 21 -12.07 10.00 -4.20
C ASP A 21 -12.33 9.02 -3.04
N GLU A 22 -12.39 7.71 -3.33
CA GLU A 22 -12.47 6.67 -2.31
C GLU A 22 -11.17 6.61 -1.48
N MET A 23 -10.00 6.71 -2.14
CA MET A 23 -8.71 6.70 -1.44
C MET A 23 -8.54 7.93 -0.54
N ARG A 24 -8.98 9.12 -0.99
CA ARG A 24 -8.98 10.33 -0.15
C ARG A 24 -9.84 10.16 1.10
N GLU A 25 -10.99 9.50 0.96
CA GLU A 25 -11.87 9.22 2.10
C GLU A 25 -11.23 8.20 3.06
N VAL A 26 -10.54 7.18 2.53
CA VAL A 26 -9.75 6.26 3.35
C VAL A 26 -8.66 6.99 4.13
N ASP A 27 -7.92 7.91 3.49
CA ASP A 27 -6.89 8.72 4.16
C ASP A 27 -7.49 9.61 5.26
N ARG A 28 -8.65 10.23 5.00
CA ARG A 28 -9.38 11.03 5.98
C ARG A 28 -9.77 10.19 7.21
N VAL A 29 -10.43 9.06 6.99
CA VAL A 29 -10.83 8.13 8.06
C VAL A 29 -9.61 7.63 8.84
N ALA A 30 -8.51 7.31 8.15
CA ALA A 30 -7.28 6.88 8.78
C ALA A 30 -6.78 7.93 9.80
N VAL A 31 -6.62 9.17 9.36
CA VAL A 31 -6.06 10.26 10.18
C VAL A 31 -7.03 10.76 11.26
N GLU A 32 -8.32 10.89 10.93
CA GLU A 32 -9.28 11.56 11.80
C GLU A 32 -9.99 10.60 12.76
N GLU A 33 -10.19 9.34 12.36
CA GLU A 33 -11.11 8.42 13.06
C GLU A 33 -10.41 7.17 13.62
N THR A 34 -9.32 6.70 13.00
CA THR A 34 -8.64 5.46 13.43
C THR A 34 -7.37 5.65 14.26
N GLY A 35 -6.78 6.86 14.24
CA GLY A 35 -5.73 7.28 15.17
C GLY A 35 -4.25 7.31 14.70
N PRO A 36 -3.78 6.71 13.58
CA PRO A 36 -2.41 6.95 13.13
C PRO A 36 -2.25 8.40 12.61
N SER A 37 -1.19 9.07 13.07
CA SER A 37 -0.80 10.36 12.50
C SER A 37 -0.22 10.19 11.09
N LEU A 38 -0.26 11.26 10.28
CA LEU A 38 0.33 11.28 8.94
C LEU A 38 1.80 10.83 8.94
N LEU A 39 2.59 11.26 9.92
CA LEU A 39 4.01 10.88 10.02
C LEU A 39 4.19 9.38 10.28
N GLN A 40 3.34 8.77 11.12
CA GLN A 40 3.38 7.33 11.35
C GLN A 40 2.96 6.55 10.12
N MET A 41 1.96 7.03 9.37
CA MET A 41 1.55 6.44 8.11
C MET A 41 2.68 6.51 7.06
N MET A 42 3.37 7.64 6.97
CA MET A 42 4.50 7.83 6.05
C MET A 42 5.70 6.95 6.41
N GLU A 43 6.04 6.83 7.70
CA GLU A 43 7.12 5.95 8.15
C GLU A 43 6.84 4.49 7.79
N HIS A 44 5.61 4.03 8.07
CA HIS A 44 5.20 2.67 7.72
C HIS A 44 5.19 2.45 6.21
N ALA A 45 4.61 3.37 5.43
CA ALA A 45 4.61 3.28 3.97
C ALA A 45 6.02 3.28 3.37
N GLY A 46 6.93 4.10 3.93
CA GLY A 46 8.33 4.17 3.51
C GLY A 46 9.07 2.87 3.79
N LEU A 47 8.87 2.28 4.97
CA LEU A 47 9.47 0.99 5.34
C LEU A 47 9.02 -0.14 4.41
N GLU A 48 7.71 -0.31 4.22
CA GLU A 48 7.15 -1.37 3.36
C GLU A 48 7.59 -1.20 1.89
N THR A 49 7.67 0.05 1.42
CA THR A 49 8.21 0.36 0.08
C THR A 49 9.68 -0.04 -0.04
N ALA A 50 10.50 0.29 0.96
CA ALA A 50 11.92 -0.05 0.97
C ALA A 50 12.13 -1.57 1.02
N GLN A 51 11.36 -2.29 1.84
CA GLN A 51 11.39 -3.76 1.92
C GLN A 51 11.03 -4.39 0.57
N THR A 52 9.92 -3.96 -0.03
CA THR A 52 9.52 -4.44 -1.36
C THR A 52 10.60 -4.16 -2.40
N ALA A 53 11.21 -2.97 -2.38
CA ALA A 53 12.30 -2.63 -3.30
C ALA A 53 13.52 -3.55 -3.12
N ILE A 54 13.91 -3.85 -1.88
CA ILE A 54 15.00 -4.78 -1.57
C ILE A 54 14.67 -6.18 -2.08
N GLU A 55 13.45 -6.68 -1.85
CA GLU A 55 13.00 -7.98 -2.32
C GLU A 55 13.01 -8.07 -3.86
N MET A 56 12.52 -7.03 -4.54
CA MET A 56 12.52 -6.96 -6.01
C MET A 56 13.93 -6.91 -6.60
N LEU A 57 14.87 -6.25 -5.93
CA LEU A 57 16.26 -6.15 -6.35
C LEU A 57 17.04 -7.45 -6.11
N GLY A 58 16.68 -8.19 -5.06
CA GLY A 58 17.21 -9.52 -4.72
C GLY A 58 18.73 -9.57 -4.45
N GLU A 59 19.26 -10.78 -4.29
CA GLU A 59 20.69 -11.04 -3.99
C GLU A 59 21.65 -10.48 -5.04
N GLY A 60 21.21 -10.32 -6.29
CA GLY A 60 22.02 -9.79 -7.40
C GLY A 60 22.31 -8.29 -7.31
N TRP A 61 21.66 -7.56 -6.40
CA TRP A 61 21.93 -6.15 -6.15
C TRP A 61 23.11 -5.92 -5.20
N ALA A 62 23.39 -6.87 -4.29
CA ALA A 62 24.34 -6.72 -3.18
C ALA A 62 25.82 -6.48 -3.60
N GLY A 63 26.14 -6.57 -4.89
CA GLY A 63 27.50 -6.39 -5.42
C GLY A 63 27.66 -5.39 -6.56
N ARG A 64 26.61 -4.66 -6.99
CA ARG A 64 26.73 -3.63 -8.04
C ARG A 64 27.10 -2.28 -7.42
N ARG A 65 28.38 -2.13 -7.09
CA ARG A 65 29.02 -0.84 -6.84
C ARG A 65 29.82 -0.40 -8.06
#